data_AF-A0A355UGQ1-F1
#
_entry.id   AF-A0A355UGQ1-F1
#
_cell.length_a   1.000
_cell.length_b   1.000
_cell.length_c   1.000
_cell.angle_alpha   90.00
_cell.angle_beta   90.00
_cell.angle_gamma   90.00
#
_symmetry.space_group_name_H-M   'P 1'
#
loop_
_entity.id
_entity.type
_entity.pdbx_description
1 polymer ?
#
loop_
_entity_poly.entity_id
_entity_poly.type
_entity_poly.pdbx_seq_one_letter_code
_entity_poly.pdbx_strand_id
1 'polypeptide(L)'
;MPIVRPRLIDYYSIPVTQEEVDFAIPFLDEDIPLYLDPFLLWKSPSQQDNALHLMLINTFNKLGAMYLKNDDKGELLVDILVELSECSEVGLGSGKTKKGLKISTKTSNEILALFSIIPQYRANGFSHFEEIQLYVNNISKDRISDFACNFLKSFLIDFTQDECKKYSIP
;
A
#
# COMPACT_ATOMS: atom_id res chain seq x y z
N MET A 1 -33.89 11.14 6.67
CA MET A 1 -33.68 9.68 6.83
C MET A 1 -32.22 9.48 7.22
N PRO A 2 -31.88 8.67 8.23
CA PRO A 2 -30.49 8.31 8.46
C PRO A 2 -29.99 7.52 7.24
N ILE A 3 -28.89 7.99 6.62
CA ILE A 3 -28.25 7.25 5.54
C ILE A 3 -27.50 6.09 6.21
N VAL A 4 -27.90 4.85 5.92
CA VAL A 4 -27.24 3.65 6.43
C VAL A 4 -26.06 3.37 5.52
N ARG A 5 -24.83 3.42 6.08
CA ARG A 5 -23.55 3.26 5.35
C ARG A 5 -23.35 4.30 4.24
N PRO A 6 -23.29 5.60 4.58
CA PRO A 6 -23.09 6.65 3.59
C PRO A 6 -21.74 6.46 2.90
N ARG A 7 -21.73 6.62 1.58
CA ARG A 7 -20.49 6.90 0.85
C ARG A 7 -20.09 8.35 1.06
N LEU A 8 -18.82 8.65 0.78
CA LEU A 8 -18.28 10.01 0.85
C LEU A 8 -19.16 11.03 0.13
N ILE A 9 -19.58 10.72 -1.09
CA ILE A 9 -20.42 11.60 -1.91
C ILE A 9 -21.83 11.79 -1.35
N ASP A 10 -22.40 10.76 -0.71
CA ASP A 10 -23.73 10.84 -0.10
C ASP A 10 -23.68 11.76 1.13
N TYR A 11 -22.60 11.64 1.90
CA TYR A 11 -22.39 12.43 3.11
C TYR A 11 -22.19 13.92 2.80
N TYR A 12 -21.40 14.24 1.78
CA TYR A 12 -21.14 15.62 1.36
C TYR A 12 -22.09 16.14 0.27
N SER A 13 -23.07 15.33 -0.15
CA SER A 13 -24.04 15.68 -1.21
C SER A 13 -23.39 16.09 -2.54
N ILE A 14 -22.37 15.35 -2.96
CA ILE A 14 -21.61 15.60 -4.19
C ILE A 14 -22.28 14.83 -5.35
N PRO A 15 -22.76 15.51 -6.41
CA PRO A 15 -23.51 14.88 -7.48
C PRO A 15 -22.60 14.28 -8.56
N VAL A 16 -21.77 13.30 -8.18
CA VAL A 16 -20.88 12.58 -9.11
C VAL A 16 -21.10 11.07 -9.03
N THR A 17 -20.80 10.39 -10.12
CA THR A 17 -20.78 8.94 -10.23
C THR A 17 -19.35 8.40 -10.18
N GLN A 18 -19.20 7.09 -9.98
CA GLN A 18 -17.89 6.44 -9.91
C GLN A 18 -17.07 6.57 -11.21
N GLU A 19 -17.73 6.76 -12.36
CA GLU A 19 -17.08 6.89 -13.67
C GLU A 19 -16.55 8.32 -13.92
N GLU A 20 -17.01 9.30 -13.15
CA GLU A 20 -16.66 10.72 -13.32
C GLU A 20 -15.47 11.15 -12.44
N VAL A 21 -14.96 10.24 -11.61
CA VAL A 21 -13.90 10.52 -10.63
C VAL A 21 -12.75 9.53 -10.77
N ASP A 22 -11.54 10.00 -10.48
CA ASP A 22 -10.31 9.22 -10.58
C ASP A 22 -9.97 8.44 -9.29
N PHE A 23 -10.92 8.36 -8.35
CA PHE A 23 -10.77 7.66 -7.06
C PHE A 23 -11.96 6.73 -6.78
N ALA A 24 -11.72 5.63 -6.06
CA ALA A 24 -12.81 4.78 -5.59
C ALA A 24 -13.59 5.50 -4.49
N ILE A 25 -14.90 5.71 -4.69
CA ILE A 25 -15.74 6.48 -3.77
C ILE A 25 -15.92 5.69 -2.46
N PRO A 26 -15.26 6.10 -1.34
CA PRO A 26 -15.16 5.28 -0.14
C PRO A 26 -16.44 5.28 0.67
N PHE A 27 -16.65 4.20 1.44
CA PHE A 27 -17.52 4.25 2.61
C PHE A 27 -16.82 4.98 3.76
N LEU A 28 -17.59 5.64 4.63
CA LEU A 28 -17.00 6.34 5.78
C LEU A 28 -16.48 5.37 6.86
N ASP A 29 -17.15 4.23 7.04
CA ASP A 29 -16.96 3.37 8.22
C ASP A 29 -16.36 1.99 7.90
N GLU A 30 -16.40 1.57 6.63
CA GLU A 30 -15.93 0.25 6.18
C GLU A 30 -15.00 0.35 4.97
N ASP A 31 -14.28 -0.74 4.68
CA ASP A 31 -13.41 -0.82 3.52
C ASP A 31 -14.21 -1.11 2.25
N ILE A 32 -13.62 -0.72 1.12
CA ILE A 32 -14.07 -1.18 -0.19
C ILE A 32 -13.18 -2.37 -0.59
N PRO A 33 -13.77 -3.48 -1.11
CA PRO A 33 -13.03 -4.68 -1.55
C PRO A 33 -12.26 -4.48 -2.86
N LEU A 34 -11.47 -3.42 -2.91
CA LEU A 34 -10.49 -3.08 -3.93
C LEU A 34 -9.09 -3.15 -3.30
N TYR A 35 -8.08 -3.24 -4.16
CA TYR A 35 -6.69 -3.42 -3.77
C TYR A 35 -5.81 -2.66 -4.74
N LEU A 36 -4.72 -2.07 -4.24
CA LEU A 36 -3.66 -1.51 -5.07
C LEU A 36 -2.68 -2.62 -5.45
N ASP A 37 -2.54 -2.87 -6.75
CA ASP A 37 -1.56 -3.84 -7.27
C ASP A 37 -0.37 -3.10 -7.90
N PRO A 38 0.84 -3.16 -7.30
CA PRO A 38 2.05 -2.56 -7.85
C PRO A 38 2.36 -3.02 -9.28
N PHE A 39 2.03 -4.27 -9.64
CA PHE A 39 2.26 -4.78 -10.99
C PHE A 39 1.49 -3.97 -12.04
N LEU A 40 0.28 -3.51 -11.70
CA LEU A 40 -0.54 -2.70 -12.59
C LEU A 40 0.02 -1.29 -12.77
N LEU A 41 0.70 -0.74 -11.76
CA LEU A 41 1.43 0.53 -11.89
C LEU A 41 2.58 0.41 -12.90
N TRP A 42 3.32 -0.71 -12.86
CA TRP A 42 4.36 -1.01 -13.85
C TRP A 42 3.81 -1.24 -15.25
N LYS A 43 2.68 -1.94 -15.36
CA LYS A 43 2.06 -2.25 -16.66
C LYS A 43 1.36 -1.04 -17.29
N SER A 44 1.06 -0.02 -16.50
CA SER A 44 0.34 1.17 -16.96
C SER A 44 1.11 1.91 -18.08
N PRO A 45 0.42 2.45 -19.10
CA PRO A 45 1.04 3.31 -20.10
C PRO A 45 1.41 4.71 -19.53
N SER A 46 0.92 5.07 -18.34
CA SER A 46 1.19 6.35 -17.69
C SER A 46 2.61 6.41 -17.15
N GLN A 47 3.36 7.47 -17.51
CA GLN A 47 4.70 7.69 -16.97
C GLN A 47 4.68 7.95 -15.45
N GLN A 48 3.60 8.56 -14.95
CA GLN A 48 3.42 8.80 -13.53
C GLN A 48 3.29 7.49 -12.76
N ASP A 49 2.49 6.55 -13.25
CA ASP A 49 2.27 5.26 -12.60
C ASP A 49 3.57 4.44 -12.58
N ASN A 50 4.32 4.46 -13.69
CA ASN A 50 5.64 3.85 -13.76
C ASN A 50 6.63 4.47 -12.76
N ALA A 51 6.59 5.79 -12.57
CA ALA A 51 7.41 6.47 -11.58
C ALA A 51 7.04 6.08 -10.13
N LEU A 52 5.75 5.94 -9.84
CA LEU A 52 5.26 5.44 -8.55
C LEU A 52 5.71 4.01 -8.29
N HIS A 53 5.61 3.12 -9.28
CA HIS A 53 6.14 1.77 -9.19
C HIS A 53 7.64 1.77 -8.87
N LEU A 54 8.45 2.56 -9.60
CA LEU A 54 9.88 2.69 -9.33
C LEU A 54 10.17 3.21 -7.92
N MET A 55 9.41 4.20 -7.44
CA MET A 55 9.55 4.73 -6.07
C MET A 55 9.29 3.64 -5.01
N LEU A 56 8.24 2.85 -5.21
CA LEU A 56 7.89 1.73 -4.33
C LEU A 56 9.01 0.70 -4.29
N ILE A 57 9.46 0.22 -5.45
CA ILE A 57 10.54 -0.77 -5.58
C ILE A 57 11.84 -0.26 -4.97
N ASN A 58 12.22 0.98 -5.26
CA ASN A 58 13.44 1.58 -4.72
C ASN A 58 13.41 1.70 -3.20
N THR A 59 12.24 2.03 -2.64
CA THR A 59 12.08 2.12 -1.18
C THR A 59 12.25 0.75 -0.54
N PHE A 60 11.59 -0.28 -1.08
CA PHE A 60 11.72 -1.64 -0.57
C PHE A 60 13.14 -2.19 -0.70
N ASN A 61 13.77 -2.03 -1.85
CA ASN A 61 15.16 -2.46 -2.07
C ASN A 61 16.16 -1.72 -1.18
N LYS A 62 15.89 -0.45 -0.85
CA LYS A 62 16.70 0.29 0.11
C LYS A 62 16.61 -0.31 1.52
N LEU A 63 15.43 -0.74 1.96
CA LEU A 63 15.26 -1.45 3.25
C LEU A 63 16.06 -2.76 3.25
N GLY A 64 15.94 -3.56 2.20
CA GLY A 64 16.70 -4.81 2.05
C GLY A 64 18.22 -4.60 2.01
N ALA A 65 18.70 -3.59 1.29
CA ALA A 65 20.12 -3.24 1.25
C ALA A 65 20.64 -2.73 2.60
N MET A 66 19.82 -2.02 3.38
CA MET A 66 20.17 -1.61 4.75
C MET A 66 20.24 -2.79 5.70
N TYR A 67 19.33 -3.76 5.55
CA TYR A 67 19.31 -5.01 6.31
C TYR A 67 20.58 -5.84 6.05
N LEU A 68 21.01 -5.95 4.79
CA LEU A 68 22.25 -6.65 4.44
C LEU A 68 23.54 -6.01 4.98
N LYS A 69 23.51 -4.71 5.31
CA LYS A 69 24.69 -3.93 5.71
C LYS A 69 24.88 -3.82 7.22
N ASN A 70 23.86 -4.02 8.04
CA ASN A 70 23.92 -3.75 9.49
C ASN A 70 23.28 -4.86 10.32
N ASP A 71 24.05 -5.50 11.20
CA ASP A 71 23.50 -6.35 12.27
C ASP A 71 22.74 -5.50 13.32
N ASP A 72 23.28 -4.32 13.70
CA ASP A 72 22.73 -3.54 14.82
C ASP A 72 21.38 -2.84 14.54
N LYS A 73 20.96 -2.73 13.28
CA LYS A 73 19.69 -2.08 12.88
C LYS A 73 18.64 -3.07 12.38
N GLY A 74 18.90 -4.37 12.45
CA GLY A 74 17.99 -5.40 11.97
C GLY A 74 16.61 -5.30 12.63
N GLU A 75 16.56 -5.17 13.95
CA GLU A 75 15.30 -5.07 14.71
C GLU A 75 14.49 -3.83 14.30
N LEU A 76 15.13 -2.67 14.14
CA LEU A 76 14.45 -1.45 13.70
C LEU A 76 13.83 -1.61 12.30
N LEU A 77 14.54 -2.26 11.37
CA LEU A 77 14.02 -2.49 10.01
C LEU A 77 12.83 -3.47 10.03
N VAL A 78 12.87 -4.46 10.90
CA VAL A 78 11.76 -5.39 11.13
C VAL A 78 10.53 -4.64 11.63
N ASP A 79 10.69 -3.77 12.62
CA ASP A 79 9.61 -2.96 13.18
C ASP A 79 9.04 -1.99 12.14
N ILE A 80 9.88 -1.33 11.36
CA ILE A 80 9.44 -0.47 10.25
C ILE A 80 8.56 -1.26 9.28
N LEU A 81 8.97 -2.46 8.88
CA LEU A 81 8.20 -3.26 7.93
C LEU A 81 6.90 -3.82 8.55
N VAL A 82 6.86 -4.07 9.86
CA VAL A 82 5.62 -4.37 10.59
C VAL A 82 4.66 -3.18 10.52
N GLU A 83 5.14 -1.96 10.78
CA GLU A 83 4.33 -0.74 10.72
C GLU A 83 3.78 -0.47 9.31
N LEU A 84 4.59 -0.69 8.28
CA LEU A 84 4.20 -0.48 6.87
C LEU A 84 3.21 -1.53 6.32
N SER A 85 2.96 -2.61 7.07
CA SER A 85 2.16 -3.75 6.60
C SER A 85 0.64 -3.56 6.69
N GLU A 86 0.18 -2.42 7.20
CA GLU A 86 -1.23 -2.05 7.32
C GLU A 86 -1.40 -0.57 7.02
N CYS A 87 -2.37 -0.22 6.17
CA CYS A 87 -2.69 1.17 5.86
C CYS A 87 -4.20 1.44 6.05
N SER A 88 -4.63 1.58 7.30
CA SER A 88 -6.03 1.89 7.63
C SER A 88 -6.63 3.09 6.90
N GLU A 89 -5.82 4.10 6.55
CA GLU A 89 -6.32 5.38 6.03
C GLU A 89 -6.86 5.29 4.60
N VAL A 90 -6.40 4.32 3.79
CA VAL A 90 -6.88 4.16 2.41
C VAL A 90 -8.26 3.50 2.32
N GLY A 91 -8.66 2.73 3.34
CA GLY A 91 -9.97 2.07 3.36
C GLY A 91 -10.17 1.04 2.23
N LEU A 92 -9.10 0.38 1.81
CA LEU A 92 -9.09 -0.66 0.78
C LEU A 92 -8.89 -2.02 1.45
N GLY A 93 -9.77 -2.97 1.19
CA GLY A 93 -9.71 -4.28 1.83
C GLY A 93 -11.07 -4.96 1.96
N SER A 94 -11.06 -6.12 2.60
CA SER A 94 -12.31 -6.86 2.92
C SER A 94 -12.76 -6.65 4.37
N GLY A 95 -12.20 -5.66 5.06
CA GLY A 95 -12.50 -5.36 6.45
C GLY A 95 -13.91 -4.78 6.63
N LYS A 96 -14.62 -5.23 7.67
CA LYS A 96 -15.86 -4.58 8.12
C LYS A 96 -15.62 -3.23 8.81
N THR A 97 -14.37 -2.96 9.12
CA THR A 97 -13.87 -1.73 9.73
C THR A 97 -12.55 -1.39 9.06
N LYS A 98 -12.21 -0.11 8.98
CA LYS A 98 -10.94 0.38 8.40
C LYS A 98 -9.67 0.01 9.16
N LYS A 99 -9.74 -0.90 10.12
CA LYS A 99 -8.59 -1.31 10.94
C LYS A 99 -8.21 -2.74 10.60
N GLY A 100 -7.05 -2.90 9.99
CA GLY A 100 -6.41 -4.17 9.77
C GLY A 100 -5.56 -4.60 10.96
N LEU A 101 -5.08 -5.84 10.87
CA LEU A 101 -3.98 -6.31 11.72
C LEU A 101 -2.67 -6.05 11.01
N LYS A 102 -1.55 -5.88 11.72
CA LYS A 102 -0.21 -5.85 11.11
C LYS A 102 0.35 -7.27 10.97
N ILE A 103 1.38 -7.44 10.13
CA ILE A 103 2.14 -8.70 10.09
C ILE A 103 2.96 -8.89 11.37
N SER A 104 3.34 -10.14 11.64
CA SER A 104 4.22 -10.43 12.78
C SER A 104 5.66 -10.02 12.50
N THR A 105 6.44 -9.77 13.56
CA THR A 105 7.90 -9.57 13.47
C THR A 105 8.60 -10.74 12.80
N LYS A 106 8.09 -11.97 12.98
CA LYS A 106 8.58 -13.17 12.30
C LYS A 106 8.40 -13.06 10.78
N THR A 107 7.20 -12.71 10.32
CA THR A 107 6.90 -12.54 8.88
C THR A 107 7.73 -11.41 8.28
N SER A 108 7.89 -10.30 9.02
CA SER A 108 8.75 -9.19 8.61
C SER A 108 10.22 -9.62 8.45
N ASN A 109 10.74 -10.41 9.39
CA ASN A 109 12.06 -11.03 9.26
C ASN A 109 12.16 -11.97 8.05
N GLU A 110 11.14 -12.79 7.79
CA GLU A 110 11.12 -13.70 6.63
C GLU A 110 11.20 -12.91 5.31
N ILE A 111 10.50 -11.77 5.21
CA ILE A 111 10.57 -10.88 4.04
C ILE A 111 11.98 -10.30 3.87
N LEU A 112 12.57 -9.73 4.92
CA LEU A 112 13.91 -9.14 4.85
C LEU A 112 14.99 -10.20 4.58
N ALA A 113 14.83 -11.40 5.13
CA ALA A 113 15.74 -12.51 4.90
C ALA A 113 15.80 -12.95 3.44
N LEU A 114 14.79 -12.66 2.60
CA LEU A 114 14.85 -12.95 1.16
C LEU A 114 16.05 -12.29 0.47
N PHE A 115 16.42 -11.07 0.90
CA PHE A 115 17.60 -10.38 0.40
C PHE A 115 18.91 -11.10 0.75
N SER A 116 18.91 -11.94 1.79
CA SER A 116 20.05 -12.78 2.17
C SER A 116 19.99 -14.17 1.53
N ILE A 117 18.80 -14.77 1.44
CA ILE A 117 18.64 -16.16 1.00
C ILE A 117 18.76 -16.27 -0.52
N ILE A 118 18.28 -15.28 -1.27
CA ILE A 118 18.18 -15.33 -2.73
C ILE A 118 19.31 -14.47 -3.34
N PRO A 119 20.31 -15.07 -4.02
CA PRO A 119 21.46 -14.34 -4.56
C PRO A 119 21.09 -13.21 -5.53
N GLN A 120 20.02 -13.40 -6.31
CA GLN A 120 19.54 -12.42 -7.29
C GLN A 120 19.04 -11.15 -6.59
N TYR A 121 18.22 -11.29 -5.55
CA TYR A 121 17.72 -10.16 -4.76
C TYR A 121 18.81 -9.51 -3.93
N ARG A 122 19.79 -10.30 -3.45
CA ARG A 122 20.99 -9.74 -2.80
C ARG A 122 21.76 -8.80 -3.72
N ALA A 123 21.96 -9.20 -4.97
CA ALA A 123 22.78 -8.47 -5.93
C ALA A 123 22.04 -7.28 -6.55
N ASN A 124 20.78 -7.46 -6.94
CA ASN A 124 20.04 -6.52 -7.78
C ASN A 124 18.76 -5.96 -7.15
N GLY A 125 18.35 -6.48 -5.99
CA GLY A 125 17.02 -6.20 -5.42
C GLY A 125 15.88 -6.84 -6.21
N PHE A 126 14.65 -6.53 -5.80
CA PHE A 126 13.42 -6.92 -6.48
C PHE A 126 13.16 -6.01 -7.68
N SER A 127 12.63 -6.58 -8.76
CA SER A 127 12.05 -5.81 -9.87
C SER A 127 10.55 -5.59 -9.69
N HIS A 128 9.90 -6.51 -8.98
CA HIS A 128 8.48 -6.56 -8.70
C HIS A 128 8.30 -6.89 -7.22
N PHE A 129 7.60 -6.02 -6.49
CA PHE A 129 7.45 -6.16 -5.03
C PHE A 129 6.51 -7.31 -4.69
N GLU A 130 5.45 -7.47 -5.47
CA GLU A 130 4.42 -8.49 -5.36
C GLU A 130 4.96 -9.93 -5.42
N GLU A 131 6.19 -10.15 -5.92
CA GLU A 131 6.85 -11.46 -5.91
C GLU A 131 7.01 -12.04 -4.50
N ILE A 132 7.07 -11.20 -3.44
CA ILE A 132 7.22 -11.67 -2.06
C ILE A 132 6.11 -12.65 -1.64
N GLN A 133 4.92 -12.54 -2.23
CA GLN A 133 3.79 -13.44 -1.95
C GLN A 133 4.06 -14.90 -2.36
N LEU A 134 5.02 -15.12 -3.26
CA LEU A 134 5.44 -16.46 -3.71
C LEU A 134 6.41 -17.11 -2.72
N TYR A 135 7.09 -16.32 -1.88
CA TYR A 135 8.15 -16.79 -0.99
C TYR A 135 7.76 -16.79 0.48
N VAL A 136 6.89 -15.87 0.90
CA VAL A 136 6.52 -15.68 2.31
C VAL A 136 5.06 -16.03 2.52
N ASN A 137 4.82 -16.97 3.43
CA ASN A 137 3.47 -17.38 3.80
C ASN A 137 2.70 -16.22 4.45
N ASN A 138 1.36 -16.25 4.32
CA ASN A 138 0.45 -15.23 4.86
C ASN A 138 0.64 -13.81 4.28
N ILE A 139 1.33 -13.70 3.13
CA ILE A 139 1.33 -12.51 2.29
C ILE A 139 0.43 -12.78 1.09
N SER A 140 -0.51 -11.89 0.84
CA SER A 140 -1.45 -11.95 -0.29
C SER A 140 -1.78 -10.55 -0.76
N LYS A 141 -2.68 -10.42 -1.76
CA LYS A 141 -3.13 -9.15 -2.34
C LYS A 141 -3.43 -8.02 -1.33
N ASP A 142 -3.99 -8.35 -0.18
CA ASP A 142 -4.33 -7.40 0.89
C ASP A 142 -3.06 -6.74 1.46
N ARG A 143 -2.07 -7.56 1.84
CA ARG A 143 -0.78 -7.10 2.34
C ARG A 143 0.05 -6.38 1.29
N ILE A 144 0.04 -6.89 0.06
CA ILE A 144 0.73 -6.22 -1.05
C ILE A 144 0.16 -4.82 -1.26
N SER A 145 -1.18 -4.70 -1.22
CA SER A 145 -1.88 -3.42 -1.32
C SER A 145 -1.54 -2.48 -0.16
N ASP A 146 -1.57 -2.96 1.09
CA ASP A 146 -1.22 -2.16 2.28
C ASP A 146 0.21 -1.60 2.19
N PHE A 147 1.17 -2.45 1.85
CA PHE A 147 2.57 -2.02 1.66
C PHE A 147 2.69 -1.00 0.53
N ALA A 148 2.02 -1.24 -0.59
CA ALA A 148 2.02 -0.32 -1.72
C ALA A 148 1.44 1.04 -1.31
N CYS A 149 0.31 1.07 -0.63
CA CYS A 149 -0.32 2.29 -0.13
C CYS A 149 0.60 3.05 0.84
N ASN A 150 1.25 2.35 1.77
CA ASN A 150 2.20 2.99 2.69
C ASN A 150 3.45 3.52 1.99
N PHE A 151 4.00 2.80 1.00
CA PHE A 151 5.14 3.30 0.22
C PHE A 151 4.78 4.49 -0.67
N LEU A 152 3.54 4.56 -1.15
CA LEU A 152 3.01 5.66 -1.95
C LEU A 152 2.28 6.73 -1.13
N LYS A 153 2.33 6.67 0.21
CA LYS A 153 1.47 7.45 1.11
C LYS A 153 1.56 8.95 0.87
N SER A 154 2.76 9.48 0.61
CA SER A 154 2.94 10.90 0.28
C SER A 154 2.15 11.31 -0.95
N PHE A 155 2.22 10.52 -2.03
CA PHE A 155 1.47 10.78 -3.26
C PHE A 155 -0.04 10.69 -3.03
N LEU A 156 -0.48 9.67 -2.29
CA LEU A 156 -1.91 9.49 -1.97
C LEU A 156 -2.46 10.65 -1.13
N ILE A 157 -1.67 11.20 -0.20
CA ILE A 157 -2.06 12.37 0.59
C ILE A 157 -2.26 13.58 -0.32
N ASP A 158 -1.29 13.88 -1.19
CA ASP A 158 -1.37 15.04 -2.10
C ASP A 158 -2.58 14.90 -3.05
N PHE A 159 -2.74 13.72 -3.65
CA PHE A 159 -3.88 13.41 -4.52
C PHE A 159 -5.22 13.57 -3.76
N THR A 160 -5.31 13.05 -2.53
CA THR A 160 -6.53 13.18 -1.72
C THR A 160 -6.84 14.63 -1.40
N GLN A 161 -5.84 15.44 -1.03
CA GLN A 161 -6.04 16.85 -0.73
C GLN A 161 -6.52 17.63 -1.95
N ASP A 162 -6.01 17.31 -3.14
CA ASP A 162 -6.41 17.99 -4.38
C ASP A 162 -7.85 17.62 -4.80
N GLU A 163 -8.24 16.35 -4.69
CA GLU A 163 -9.63 15.95 -4.92
C GLU A 163 -10.59 16.53 -3.86
N CYS A 164 -10.17 16.61 -2.60
CA CYS A 164 -10.96 17.26 -1.56
C CYS A 164 -11.20 18.75 -1.87
N LYS A 165 -10.16 19.50 -2.27
CA LYS A 165 -10.30 20.91 -2.69
C LYS A 165 -11.24 21.05 -3.89
N LYS A 166 -11.10 20.17 -4.89
CA LYS A 166 -11.93 20.16 -6.11
C LYS A 166 -13.41 19.98 -5.81
N TYR A 167 -13.74 19.10 -4.86
CA TYR A 167 -15.13 18.82 -4.47
C TYR A 167 -15.60 19.53 -3.20
N SER A 168 -14.80 20.48 -2.67
CA SER A 168 -15.11 21.21 -1.43
C SER A 168 -15.36 20.30 -0.21
N ILE A 169 -14.62 19.19 -0.13
CA ILE A 169 -14.58 18.30 1.03
C ILE A 169 -13.55 18.87 2.02
N PRO A 170 -13.89 19.00 3.33
CA PRO A 170 -13.01 19.54 4.35
C PRO A 170 -11.81 18.63 4.67
#